data_AF-V6LI44-F1
#
_entry.id   AF-V6LI44-F1
#
_cell.length_a   1.000
_cell.length_b   1.000
_cell.length_c   1.000
_cell.angle_alpha   90.00
_cell.angle_beta   90.00
_cell.angle_gamma   90.00
#
_symmetry.space_group_name_H-M   'P 1'
#
loop_
_entity.id
_entity.type
_entity.pdbx_description
1 polymer ?
#
loop_
_entity_poly.entity_id
_entity_poly.type
_entity_poly.pdbx_seq_one_letter_code
_entity_poly.pdbx_strand_id
1 'polypeptide(L)'
;MDKYICKTHPCPSGMYCEGSSASLIGTICKNCLRSNCDICDPKFPQSCLRCKEGFYFDLLQCVPCSDNCKYCYHEPACSVCKSGYYLSNRQCLKGDINCADQYDQKNCKRCEPNYFLGKSFTCETCIKGCKTCSTADDCSLCQEGFFMNVNTCEACSANCLNCSSSSVCQTCQSGFQLKENACMTCPENCLTCSDSNTCTKCAFNIAAKQGKCTICDEQCIFCLGADRCVFCKEGYYKVDNKCAKIECNKYSKCPEGQFCSTYQSVDKCYKQVENCRLYNTEGTCISCETKFALIKQVKCEPCEEFCEHCHSGTQCSQCLPGYYLEKETCKKCTAGCTNCLNSGECTECEADLHLIDDTCQELTLMSTGSIIGIVVAVIILTICVVAGLTIFIIKRKKKSVVVAKSDLVNSNTRSQINRSMSWNNSKIQ
;
A
#
# COMPACT_ATOMS: atom_id res chain seq x y z
N MET A 1 -9.90 5.30 34.97
CA MET A 1 -10.42 6.65 34.69
C MET A 1 -9.45 7.72 35.17
N ASP A 2 -9.06 7.73 36.46
CA ASP A 2 -8.16 8.77 37.01
C ASP A 2 -6.80 8.88 36.30
N LYS A 3 -6.24 7.77 35.79
CA LYS A 3 -4.97 7.76 35.05
C LYS A 3 -5.06 8.44 33.67
N TYR A 4 -6.26 8.60 33.10
CA TYR A 4 -6.48 9.14 31.74
C TYR A 4 -7.18 10.52 31.75
N ILE A 5 -7.52 11.03 32.93
CA ILE A 5 -8.08 12.36 33.10
C ILE A 5 -6.97 13.24 33.67
N CYS A 6 -6.73 14.36 33.00
CA CYS A 6 -5.86 15.42 33.46
C CYS A 6 -6.49 16.04 34.72
N LYS A 7 -6.16 15.47 35.88
CA LYS A 7 -6.64 15.97 37.18
C LYS A 7 -5.52 16.05 38.22
N THR A 8 -4.62 15.07 38.28
CA THR A 8 -3.52 15.03 39.29
C THR A 8 -2.37 14.07 38.96
N HIS A 9 -2.46 13.26 37.90
CA HIS A 9 -1.44 12.27 37.51
C HIS A 9 -0.97 12.49 36.07
N PRO A 10 0.30 12.19 35.74
CA PRO A 10 0.77 12.18 34.37
C PRO A 10 -0.03 11.15 33.55
N CYS A 11 -0.32 11.49 32.29
CA CYS A 11 -0.96 10.58 31.36
C CYS A 11 -0.14 9.29 31.19
N PRO A 12 -0.77 8.16 30.81
CA PRO A 12 -0.06 6.92 30.58
C PRO A 12 0.89 7.03 29.40
N SER A 13 1.82 6.08 29.30
CA SER A 13 2.82 6.03 28.23
C SER A 13 2.22 6.24 26.84
N GLY A 14 2.78 7.21 26.11
CA GLY A 14 2.38 7.60 24.76
C GLY A 14 1.19 8.56 24.69
N MET A 15 0.85 9.22 25.80
CA MET A 15 -0.24 10.19 25.85
C MET A 15 0.18 11.50 26.53
N TYR A 16 -0.54 12.58 26.22
CA TYR A 16 -0.31 13.93 26.75
C TYR A 16 -1.63 14.62 27.13
N CYS A 17 -1.55 15.67 27.94
CA CYS A 17 -2.67 16.56 28.26
C CYS A 17 -2.61 17.81 27.39
N GLU A 18 -3.66 18.10 26.63
CA GLU A 18 -3.76 19.34 25.85
C GLU A 18 -4.32 20.48 26.73
N GLY A 19 -3.57 21.59 26.84
CA GLY A 19 -3.97 22.79 27.58
C GLY A 19 -2.84 23.44 28.39
N SER A 20 -2.74 24.77 28.36
CA SER A 20 -1.83 25.54 29.22
C SER A 20 -2.38 25.59 30.65
N SER A 21 -1.54 25.14 31.60
CA SER A 21 -1.66 25.25 33.06
C SER A 21 -2.71 26.23 33.63
N ALA A 22 -3.45 25.74 34.64
CA ALA A 22 -4.30 26.41 35.64
C ALA A 22 -5.84 26.23 35.57
N SER A 23 -6.42 25.70 34.48
CA SER A 23 -7.87 25.40 34.40
C SER A 23 -8.20 23.92 34.08
N LEU A 24 -7.28 22.99 34.34
CA LEU A 24 -7.40 21.56 34.01
C LEU A 24 -8.31 20.79 34.99
N ILE A 25 -9.61 21.06 34.94
CA ILE A 25 -10.60 20.13 35.50
C ILE A 25 -11.28 19.43 34.33
N GLY A 26 -10.83 18.21 34.00
CA GLY A 26 -11.60 17.29 33.15
C GLY A 26 -11.17 17.11 31.69
N THR A 27 -9.97 17.53 31.28
CA THR A 27 -9.43 17.16 29.94
C THR A 27 -8.95 15.70 29.92
N ILE A 28 -9.26 14.99 28.83
CA ILE A 28 -8.89 13.57 28.63
C ILE A 28 -7.52 13.52 27.95
N CYS A 29 -6.66 12.58 28.36
CA CYS A 29 -5.37 12.33 27.71
C CYS A 29 -5.54 12.05 26.21
N LYS A 30 -4.71 12.68 25.38
CA LYS A 30 -4.63 12.46 23.94
C LYS A 30 -3.38 11.66 23.58
N ASN A 31 -3.45 10.86 22.53
CA ASN A 31 -2.30 10.11 22.05
C ASN A 31 -1.25 11.05 21.46
N CYS A 32 0.03 10.75 21.71
CA CYS A 32 1.11 11.32 20.92
C CYS A 32 0.93 10.95 19.44
N LEU A 33 1.25 11.88 18.54
CA LEU A 33 1.14 11.65 17.11
C LEU A 33 2.35 10.89 16.54
N ARG A 34 3.49 10.90 17.24
CA ARG A 34 4.69 10.14 16.87
C ARG A 34 4.58 8.70 17.37
N SER A 35 4.79 7.73 16.46
CA SER A 35 4.85 6.31 16.80
C SER A 35 5.96 6.02 17.80
N ASN A 36 5.72 5.00 18.65
CA ASN A 36 6.66 4.56 19.69
C ASN A 36 7.15 5.66 20.64
N CYS A 37 6.42 6.77 20.72
CA CYS A 37 6.68 7.84 21.67
C CYS A 37 6.05 7.51 23.02
N ASP A 38 6.80 7.74 24.09
CA ASP A 38 6.35 7.60 25.49
C ASP A 38 5.88 8.94 26.05
N ILE A 39 6.63 10.02 25.77
CA ILE A 39 6.29 11.38 26.19
C ILE A 39 6.47 12.30 24.99
N CYS A 40 5.43 13.03 24.61
CA CYS A 40 5.47 14.07 23.59
C CYS A 40 5.24 15.46 24.17
N ASP A 41 5.63 16.50 23.42
CA ASP A 41 5.36 17.88 23.77
C ASP A 41 3.84 18.15 23.70
N PRO A 42 3.20 18.63 24.79
CA PRO A 42 1.79 18.94 24.80
C PRO A 42 1.31 19.99 23.78
N LYS A 43 2.19 20.91 23.37
CA LYS A 43 1.93 21.93 22.35
C LYS A 43 2.19 21.40 20.95
N PHE A 44 3.08 20.43 20.80
CA PHE A 44 3.50 19.85 19.54
C PHE A 44 3.51 18.33 19.64
N PRO A 45 2.35 17.65 19.54
CA PRO A 45 2.24 16.22 19.86
C PRO A 45 2.96 15.28 18.87
N GLN A 46 3.47 15.81 17.76
CA GLN A 46 4.42 15.15 16.86
C GLN A 46 5.88 15.18 17.35
N SER A 47 6.21 16.09 18.27
CA SER A 47 7.54 16.22 18.88
C SER A 47 7.65 15.24 20.04
N CYS A 48 8.43 14.18 19.83
CA CYS A 48 8.66 13.19 20.87
C CYS A 48 9.83 13.60 21.77
N LEU A 49 9.58 13.70 23.06
CA LEU A 49 10.57 14.03 24.08
C LEU A 49 11.26 12.78 24.62
N ARG A 50 10.55 11.64 24.65
CA ARG A 50 11.07 10.34 25.08
C ARG A 50 10.39 9.20 24.34
N CYS A 51 11.17 8.26 23.83
CA CYS A 51 10.66 7.04 23.21
C CYS A 51 10.25 5.99 24.26
N LYS A 52 9.38 5.05 23.85
CA LYS A 52 8.99 3.90 24.66
C LYS A 52 10.19 2.99 24.93
N GLU A 53 10.09 2.19 25.99
CA GLU A 53 11.06 1.13 26.29
C GLU A 53 11.30 0.24 25.05
N GLY A 54 12.56 -0.07 24.78
CA GLY A 54 12.98 -0.79 23.57
C GLY A 54 13.14 0.10 22.33
N PHE A 55 13.02 1.42 22.44
CA PHE A 55 13.24 2.36 21.33
C PHE A 55 14.18 3.51 21.73
N TYR A 56 14.97 4.01 20.78
CA TYR A 56 15.80 5.21 20.91
C TYR A 56 15.45 6.24 19.85
N PHE A 57 15.85 7.50 20.08
CA PHE A 57 15.53 8.60 19.17
C PHE A 57 16.64 8.78 18.12
N ASP A 58 16.29 8.60 16.85
CA ASP A 58 17.18 8.76 15.70
C ASP A 58 16.46 9.39 14.52
N LEU A 59 17.09 10.35 13.83
CA LEU A 59 16.53 11.06 12.66
C LEU A 59 15.05 11.47 12.85
N LEU A 60 14.75 12.06 14.01
CA LEU A 60 13.42 12.50 14.44
C LEU A 60 12.41 11.36 14.73
N GLN A 61 12.80 10.09 14.69
CA GLN A 61 11.95 8.91 14.88
C GLN A 61 12.35 8.10 16.11
N CYS A 62 11.39 7.38 16.70
CA CYS A 62 11.66 6.36 17.70
C CYS A 62 11.88 5.03 16.98
N VAL A 63 13.14 4.63 16.87
CA VAL A 63 13.60 3.41 16.20
C VAL A 63 13.89 2.31 17.23
N PRO A 64 13.67 1.03 16.89
CA PRO A 64 13.82 -0.06 17.86
C PRO A 64 15.29 -0.27 18.24
N CYS A 65 15.53 -0.65 19.49
CA CYS A 65 16.80 -1.18 19.96
C CYS A 65 17.02 -2.62 19.45
N SER A 66 18.28 -3.07 19.49
CA SER A 66 18.70 -4.47 19.34
C SER A 66 17.88 -5.42 20.22
N ASP A 67 17.78 -6.67 19.79
CA ASP A 67 17.05 -7.71 20.50
C ASP A 67 17.47 -7.82 21.97
N ASN A 68 16.47 -8.02 22.83
CA ASN A 68 16.64 -8.14 24.29
C ASN A 68 17.21 -6.90 24.99
N CYS A 69 17.39 -5.80 24.28
CA CYS A 69 17.75 -4.52 24.86
C CYS A 69 16.51 -3.77 25.38
N LYS A 70 16.60 -3.26 26.61
CA LYS A 70 15.57 -2.45 27.27
C LYS A 70 15.75 -0.97 26.94
N TYR A 71 16.97 -0.46 27.05
CA TYR A 71 17.33 0.91 26.70
C TYR A 71 18.64 0.93 25.91
N CYS A 72 18.67 1.74 24.84
CA CYS A 72 19.83 1.94 23.98
C CYS A 72 19.96 3.42 23.61
N TYR A 73 21.16 3.85 23.20
CA TYR A 73 21.43 5.23 22.78
C TYR A 73 21.58 5.37 21.27
N HIS A 74 22.12 4.33 20.63
CA HIS A 74 22.19 4.11 19.19
C HIS A 74 22.47 2.63 18.96
N GLU A 75 22.23 2.11 17.77
CA GLU A 75 22.63 0.74 17.45
C GLU A 75 24.15 0.63 17.19
N PRO A 76 24.81 -0.48 17.57
CA PRO A 76 24.33 -1.63 18.35
C PRO A 76 24.56 -1.47 19.87
N ALA A 77 24.54 -0.24 20.39
CA ALA A 77 24.96 0.09 21.75
C ALA A 77 23.80 0.03 22.75
N CYS A 78 23.54 -1.16 23.30
CA CYS A 78 22.62 -1.31 24.42
C CYS A 78 23.23 -0.77 25.73
N SER A 79 22.39 -0.15 26.57
CA SER A 79 22.79 0.34 27.90
C SER A 79 22.14 -0.44 29.05
N VAL A 80 20.94 -0.99 28.83
CA VAL A 80 20.23 -1.82 29.82
C VAL A 80 19.53 -2.96 29.10
N CYS A 81 19.69 -4.18 29.60
CA CYS A 81 19.04 -5.37 29.04
C CYS A 81 17.66 -5.63 29.66
N LYS A 82 16.82 -6.38 28.95
CA LYS A 82 15.57 -6.91 29.50
C LYS A 82 15.88 -7.99 30.57
N SER A 83 14.96 -8.23 31.51
CA SER A 83 15.13 -9.26 32.54
C SER A 83 15.46 -10.62 31.92
N GLY A 84 16.37 -11.37 32.53
CA GLY A 84 16.91 -12.61 31.96
C GLY A 84 18.04 -12.42 30.94
N TYR A 85 18.56 -11.21 30.79
CA TYR A 85 19.73 -10.91 29.97
C TYR A 85 20.72 -10.01 30.71
N TYR A 86 22.01 -10.15 30.40
CA TYR A 86 23.07 -9.32 30.98
C TYR A 86 23.86 -8.58 29.89
N LEU A 87 24.34 -7.39 30.24
CA LEU A 87 25.07 -6.53 29.32
C LEU A 87 26.53 -6.98 29.21
N SER A 88 26.97 -7.37 28.01
CA SER A 88 28.36 -7.69 27.70
C SER A 88 28.73 -7.08 26.35
N ASN A 89 29.80 -6.28 26.31
CA ASN A 89 30.24 -5.60 25.08
C ASN A 89 29.13 -4.81 24.36
N ARG A 90 28.25 -4.15 25.13
CA ARG A 90 27.06 -3.42 24.66
C ARG A 90 25.97 -4.30 24.01
N GLN A 91 26.06 -5.62 24.13
CA GLN A 91 25.05 -6.58 23.68
C GLN A 91 24.40 -7.28 24.88
N CYS A 92 23.16 -7.72 24.71
CA CYS A 92 22.42 -8.45 25.73
C CYS A 92 22.53 -9.95 25.50
N LEU A 93 23.25 -10.64 26.39
CA LEU A 93 23.44 -12.08 26.36
C LEU A 93 22.49 -12.76 27.35
N LYS A 94 22.05 -13.97 27.03
CA LYS A 94 21.09 -14.72 27.86
C LYS A 94 21.68 -15.00 29.25
N GLY A 95 20.89 -14.68 30.26
CA GLY A 95 21.22 -14.75 31.67
C GLY A 95 20.17 -15.47 32.50
N ASP A 96 20.20 -15.26 33.82
CA ASP A 96 19.20 -15.79 34.76
C ASP A 96 18.00 -14.83 34.81
N ILE A 97 16.80 -15.34 34.57
CA ILE A 97 15.54 -14.57 34.57
C ILE A 97 15.17 -14.03 35.95
N ASN A 98 15.67 -14.64 37.02
CA ASN A 98 15.40 -14.22 38.40
C ASN A 98 16.37 -13.12 38.87
N CYS A 99 17.32 -12.73 38.02
CA CYS A 99 18.28 -11.68 38.31
C CYS A 99 17.88 -10.37 37.63
N ALA A 100 17.74 -9.31 38.44
CA ALA A 100 17.45 -7.96 37.94
C ALA A 100 18.72 -7.31 37.38
N ASP A 101 19.87 -7.54 38.02
CA ASP A 101 21.17 -7.03 37.59
C ASP A 101 22.24 -8.11 37.63
N GLN A 102 22.57 -8.65 36.47
CA GLN A 102 23.51 -9.76 36.35
C GLN A 102 24.93 -9.25 36.10
N TYR A 103 25.92 -9.83 36.79
CA TYR A 103 27.34 -9.49 36.65
C TYR A 103 27.98 -10.23 35.47
N ASP A 104 27.73 -11.54 35.37
CA ASP A 104 28.17 -12.42 34.29
C ASP A 104 27.17 -13.58 34.13
N GLN A 105 27.46 -14.54 33.26
CA GLN A 105 26.56 -15.67 32.97
C GLN A 105 26.09 -16.46 34.20
N LYS A 106 26.81 -16.44 35.33
CA LYS A 106 26.50 -17.20 36.54
C LYS A 106 26.22 -16.34 37.77
N ASN A 107 26.82 -15.15 37.87
CA ASN A 107 26.76 -14.33 39.07
C ASN A 107 25.76 -13.17 38.92
N CYS A 108 24.89 -13.02 39.90
CA CYS A 108 23.91 -11.96 40.05
C CYS A 108 24.37 -10.93 41.10
N LYS A 109 24.06 -9.65 40.88
CA LYS A 109 24.26 -8.58 41.87
C LYS A 109 23.00 -8.30 42.66
N ARG A 110 21.85 -8.35 42.00
CA ARG A 110 20.55 -8.04 42.58
C ARG A 110 19.48 -8.87 41.92
N CYS A 111 18.66 -9.51 42.75
CA CYS A 111 17.58 -10.36 42.29
C CYS A 111 16.29 -9.58 42.02
N GLU A 112 15.45 -10.13 41.15
CA GLU A 112 14.08 -9.67 40.97
C GLU A 112 13.26 -9.90 42.25
N PRO A 113 12.11 -9.21 42.44
CA PRO A 113 11.23 -9.46 43.58
C PRO A 113 10.87 -10.95 43.72
N ASN A 114 10.66 -11.38 44.97
CA ASN A 114 10.42 -12.78 45.38
C ASN A 114 11.68 -13.67 45.39
N TYR A 115 12.86 -13.09 45.18
CA TYR A 115 14.14 -13.77 45.27
C TYR A 115 15.14 -12.98 46.12
N PHE A 116 16.08 -13.68 46.76
CA PHE A 116 17.21 -13.09 47.46
C PHE A 116 18.54 -13.59 46.89
N LEU A 117 19.61 -12.84 47.13
CA LEU A 117 20.94 -13.21 46.67
C LEU A 117 21.55 -14.27 47.59
N GLY A 118 21.68 -15.49 47.07
CA GLY A 118 22.31 -16.61 47.75
C GLY A 118 23.83 -16.49 47.86
N LYS A 119 24.46 -17.38 48.64
CA LYS A 119 25.91 -17.37 48.89
C LYS A 119 26.76 -17.61 47.63
N SER A 120 26.19 -18.29 46.64
CA SER A 120 26.78 -18.53 45.32
C SER A 120 26.59 -17.37 44.34
N PHE A 121 26.13 -16.20 44.80
CA PHE A 121 25.72 -15.08 43.96
C PHE A 121 24.61 -15.42 42.97
N THR A 122 23.78 -16.42 43.28
CA THR A 122 22.62 -16.82 42.48
C THR A 122 21.33 -16.41 43.17
N CYS A 123 20.27 -16.19 42.42
CA CYS A 123 18.98 -15.81 42.99
C CYS A 123 18.21 -17.03 43.51
N GLU A 124 17.97 -17.07 44.81
CA GLU A 124 17.21 -18.11 45.50
C GLU A 124 15.83 -17.59 45.86
N THR A 125 14.83 -18.47 45.89
CA THR A 125 13.43 -18.05 46.10
C THR A 125 13.17 -17.71 47.57
N CYS A 126 12.40 -16.66 47.81
CA CYS A 126 11.89 -16.34 49.14
C CYS A 126 10.85 -17.37 49.62
N ILE A 127 10.57 -17.38 50.92
CA ILE A 127 9.39 -18.05 51.47
C ILE A 127 8.10 -17.63 50.73
N LYS A 128 7.17 -18.56 50.59
CA LYS A 128 5.90 -18.36 49.87
C LYS A 128 5.18 -17.09 50.33
N GLY A 129 4.74 -16.28 49.36
CA GLY A 129 4.01 -15.03 49.63
C GLY A 129 4.91 -13.85 50.02
N CYS A 130 6.23 -14.04 50.08
CA CYS A 130 7.18 -12.97 50.36
C CYS A 130 7.65 -12.28 49.08
N LYS A 131 7.65 -10.94 49.11
CA LYS A 131 8.12 -10.07 48.02
C LYS A 131 9.58 -9.68 48.18
N THR A 132 10.01 -9.39 49.42
CA THR A 132 11.39 -9.02 49.75
C THR A 132 11.87 -9.82 50.94
N CYS A 133 12.91 -10.63 50.73
CA CYS A 133 13.57 -11.42 51.77
C CYS A 133 15.09 -11.24 51.71
N SER A 134 15.77 -11.52 52.82
CA SER A 134 17.25 -11.60 52.86
C SER A 134 17.77 -13.03 52.98
N THR A 135 16.92 -13.95 53.40
CA THR A 135 17.19 -15.39 53.46
C THR A 135 15.92 -16.16 53.05
N ALA A 136 16.03 -17.47 52.91
CA ALA A 136 14.88 -18.31 52.56
C ALA A 136 13.74 -18.24 53.60
N ASP A 137 14.05 -17.96 54.87
CA ASP A 137 13.11 -18.07 55.99
C ASP A 137 12.67 -16.73 56.59
N ASP A 138 13.19 -15.60 56.10
CA ASP A 138 12.93 -14.27 56.66
C ASP A 138 12.27 -13.36 55.62
N CYS A 139 11.07 -12.85 55.91
CA CYS A 139 10.37 -11.91 55.04
C CYS A 139 10.27 -10.51 55.65
N SER A 140 10.67 -9.52 54.85
CA SER A 140 10.56 -8.09 55.22
C SER A 140 9.36 -7.39 54.57
N LEU A 141 8.83 -7.94 53.48
CA LEU A 141 7.69 -7.39 52.76
C LEU A 141 6.90 -8.51 52.06
N CYS A 142 5.60 -8.59 52.33
CA CYS A 142 4.73 -9.57 51.69
C CYS A 142 4.27 -9.12 50.29
N GLN A 143 3.94 -10.11 49.47
CA GLN A 143 3.26 -9.91 48.19
C GLN A 143 1.83 -9.40 48.41
N GLU A 144 1.27 -8.76 47.38
CA GLU A 144 -0.16 -8.43 47.39
C GLU A 144 -1.00 -9.71 47.57
N GLY A 145 -2.05 -9.64 48.38
CA GLY A 145 -2.84 -10.80 48.81
C GLY A 145 -2.28 -11.55 50.01
N PHE A 146 -1.20 -11.07 50.62
CA PHE A 146 -0.63 -11.61 51.86
C PHE A 146 -0.44 -10.53 52.92
N PHE A 147 -0.49 -10.90 54.20
CA PHE A 147 -0.18 -10.03 55.33
C PHE A 147 1.00 -10.58 56.13
N MET A 148 1.72 -9.67 56.79
CA MET A 148 2.87 -10.03 57.61
C MET A 148 2.41 -10.66 58.92
N ASN A 149 2.82 -11.91 59.16
CA ASN A 149 2.73 -12.56 60.46
C ASN A 149 4.15 -12.85 60.97
N VAL A 150 4.61 -12.00 61.90
CA VAL A 150 5.99 -11.98 62.40
C VAL A 150 6.97 -11.76 61.24
N ASN A 151 7.64 -12.81 60.76
CA ASN A 151 8.60 -12.76 59.64
C ASN A 151 8.14 -13.64 58.46
N THR A 152 6.88 -14.06 58.46
CA THR A 152 6.29 -14.91 57.41
C THR A 152 5.07 -14.23 56.80
N CYS A 153 4.68 -14.65 55.60
CA CYS A 153 3.53 -14.10 54.90
C CYS A 153 2.39 -15.10 54.88
N GLU A 154 1.26 -14.71 55.44
CA GLU A 154 0.03 -15.50 55.43
C GLU A 154 -0.95 -14.93 54.40
N ALA A 155 -1.69 -15.83 53.75
CA ALA A 155 -2.64 -15.43 52.72
C ALA A 155 -3.84 -14.68 53.32
N CYS A 156 -4.26 -13.62 52.64
CA CYS A 156 -5.52 -12.96 52.93
C CYS A 156 -6.72 -13.86 52.60
N SER A 157 -7.89 -13.52 53.14
CA SER A 157 -9.17 -14.11 52.72
C SER A 157 -9.37 -13.97 51.21
N ALA A 158 -10.17 -14.87 50.61
CA ALA A 158 -10.44 -14.86 49.18
C ALA A 158 -10.85 -13.48 48.65
N ASN A 159 -10.34 -13.12 47.47
CA ASN A 159 -10.60 -11.87 46.76
C ASN A 159 -10.12 -10.58 47.46
N CYS A 160 -9.35 -10.70 48.54
CA CYS A 160 -8.74 -9.58 49.23
C CYS A 160 -7.37 -9.23 48.64
N LEU A 161 -7.08 -7.94 48.48
CA LEU A 161 -5.81 -7.43 47.98
C LEU A 161 -4.84 -7.09 49.12
N ASN A 162 -5.33 -6.45 50.18
CA ASN A 162 -4.57 -6.16 51.39
C ASN A 162 -5.43 -6.46 52.61
N CYS A 163 -4.87 -7.15 53.59
CA CYS A 163 -5.54 -7.53 54.82
C CYS A 163 -4.62 -7.29 56.02
N SER A 164 -5.20 -7.12 57.22
CA SER A 164 -4.44 -7.07 58.48
C SER A 164 -4.37 -8.42 59.18
N SER A 165 -5.22 -9.36 58.78
CA SER A 165 -5.24 -10.76 59.22
C SER A 165 -5.95 -11.61 58.18
N SER A 166 -5.94 -12.93 58.36
CA SER A 166 -6.62 -13.89 57.48
C SER A 166 -8.14 -13.66 57.36
N SER A 167 -8.76 -12.95 58.32
CA SER A 167 -10.21 -12.67 58.34
C SER A 167 -10.57 -11.20 58.21
N VAL A 168 -9.61 -10.28 58.15
CA VAL A 168 -9.86 -8.82 58.11
C VAL A 168 -9.25 -8.22 56.85
N CYS A 169 -10.07 -8.11 55.81
CA CYS A 169 -9.68 -7.44 54.59
C CYS A 169 -9.76 -5.91 54.73
N GLN A 170 -8.76 -5.21 54.22
CA GLN A 170 -8.70 -3.74 54.20
C GLN A 170 -9.02 -3.19 52.80
N THR A 171 -8.59 -3.89 51.75
CA THR A 171 -8.87 -3.52 50.36
C THR A 171 -9.10 -4.76 49.53
N CYS A 172 -10.13 -4.74 48.69
CA CYS A 172 -10.46 -5.86 47.82
C CYS A 172 -9.73 -5.80 46.48
N GLN A 173 -9.61 -6.97 45.85
CA GLN A 173 -9.16 -7.06 44.46
C GLN A 173 -10.16 -6.36 43.53
N SER A 174 -9.70 -5.96 42.35
CA SER A 174 -10.58 -5.33 41.34
C SER A 174 -11.74 -6.26 40.99
N GLY A 175 -12.96 -5.73 40.97
CA GLY A 175 -14.19 -6.52 40.78
C GLY A 175 -14.86 -6.99 42.06
N PHE A 176 -14.33 -6.61 43.22
CA PHE A 176 -14.90 -6.90 44.52
C PHE A 176 -15.01 -5.64 45.36
N GLN A 177 -16.03 -5.60 46.23
CA GLN A 177 -16.29 -4.50 47.14
C GLN A 177 -16.09 -4.96 48.58
N LEU A 178 -15.42 -4.13 49.38
CA LEU A 178 -15.27 -4.39 50.81
C LEU A 178 -16.63 -4.17 51.48
N LYS A 179 -17.11 -5.21 52.15
CA LYS A 179 -18.28 -5.19 53.02
C LYS A 179 -17.89 -5.78 54.37
N GLU A 180 -17.91 -4.94 55.39
CA GLU A 180 -17.34 -5.24 56.71
C GLU A 180 -15.86 -5.63 56.58
N ASN A 181 -15.53 -6.91 56.79
CA ASN A 181 -14.18 -7.44 56.75
C ASN A 181 -13.92 -8.36 55.55
N ALA A 182 -14.89 -8.51 54.64
CA ALA A 182 -14.83 -9.45 53.52
C ALA A 182 -15.10 -8.78 52.17
N CYS A 183 -14.61 -9.42 51.11
CA CYS A 183 -14.78 -8.95 49.75
C CYS A 183 -15.96 -9.65 49.08
N MET A 184 -17.03 -8.89 48.83
CA MET A 184 -18.18 -9.37 48.07
C MET A 184 -17.97 -9.12 46.57
N THR A 185 -18.45 -10.04 45.75
CA THR A 185 -18.37 -9.93 44.29
C THR A 185 -19.26 -8.80 43.79
N CYS A 186 -18.72 -7.96 42.91
CA CYS A 186 -19.51 -6.99 42.18
C CYS A 186 -20.31 -7.65 41.04
N PRO A 187 -21.34 -6.98 40.48
CA PRO A 187 -21.96 -7.42 39.24
C PRO A 187 -20.93 -7.74 38.16
N GLU A 188 -21.27 -8.63 37.22
CA GLU A 188 -20.39 -8.90 36.09
C GLU A 188 -19.93 -7.60 35.42
N ASN A 189 -18.70 -7.61 34.91
CA ASN A 189 -18.13 -6.50 34.15
C ASN A 189 -17.95 -5.18 34.95
N CYS A 190 -17.94 -5.27 36.28
CA CYS A 190 -17.77 -4.15 37.20
C CYS A 190 -16.41 -4.20 37.91
N LEU A 191 -15.71 -3.05 38.05
CA LEU A 191 -14.48 -2.92 38.86
C LEU A 191 -14.76 -2.53 40.30
N THR A 192 -15.69 -1.61 40.51
CA THR A 192 -16.13 -1.17 41.85
C THR A 192 -17.64 -0.98 41.84
N CYS A 193 -18.30 -1.38 42.92
CA CYS A 193 -19.75 -1.36 43.06
C CYS A 193 -20.15 -0.83 44.44
N SER A 194 -21.36 -0.29 44.58
CA SER A 194 -21.90 0.07 45.90
C SER A 194 -22.52 -1.13 46.60
N ASP A 195 -23.00 -2.10 45.83
CA ASP A 195 -23.62 -3.34 46.27
C ASP A 195 -23.55 -4.39 45.14
N SER A 196 -24.14 -5.58 45.35
CA SER A 196 -24.09 -6.70 44.41
C SER A 196 -24.84 -6.46 43.09
N ASN A 197 -25.60 -5.36 42.97
CA ASN A 197 -26.43 -5.04 41.80
C ASN A 197 -26.05 -3.69 41.14
N THR A 198 -25.41 -2.80 41.89
CA THR A 198 -25.16 -1.42 41.45
C THR A 198 -23.67 -1.19 41.24
N CYS A 199 -23.26 -1.14 39.97
CA CYS A 199 -21.88 -0.83 39.61
C CYS A 199 -21.61 0.68 39.63
N THR A 200 -20.52 1.10 40.27
CA THR A 200 -20.05 2.49 40.33
C THR A 200 -18.92 2.76 39.33
N LYS A 201 -18.18 1.71 38.92
CA LYS A 201 -17.12 1.80 37.91
C LYS A 201 -17.02 0.50 37.13
N CYS A 202 -17.25 0.55 35.82
CA CYS A 202 -17.17 -0.63 34.97
C CYS A 202 -15.72 -1.06 34.65
N ALA A 203 -15.54 -2.33 34.33
CA ALA A 203 -14.32 -2.88 33.76
C ALA A 203 -13.99 -2.22 32.42
N PHE A 204 -12.71 -2.32 32.02
CA PHE A 204 -12.22 -1.75 30.77
C PHE A 204 -13.11 -2.20 29.59
N ASN A 205 -13.37 -1.28 28.65
CA ASN A 205 -14.27 -1.46 27.49
C ASN A 205 -15.79 -1.45 27.78
N ILE A 206 -16.26 -0.91 28.91
CA ILE A 206 -17.66 -1.06 29.33
C ILE A 206 -18.21 0.24 29.94
N ALA A 207 -19.43 0.62 29.58
CA ALA A 207 -20.07 1.86 30.03
C ALA A 207 -21.16 1.58 31.08
N ALA A 208 -21.25 2.44 32.10
CA ALA A 208 -22.31 2.38 33.11
C ALA A 208 -23.60 3.02 32.57
N LYS A 209 -24.68 2.24 32.46
CA LYS A 209 -26.05 2.73 32.19
C LYS A 209 -26.98 2.20 33.28
N GLN A 210 -27.56 3.11 34.07
CA GLN A 210 -28.48 2.77 35.18
C GLN A 210 -27.88 1.76 36.19
N GLY A 211 -26.60 1.91 36.55
CA GLY A 211 -25.93 1.01 37.51
C GLY A 211 -25.50 -0.35 36.92
N LYS A 212 -25.72 -0.61 35.63
CA LYS A 212 -25.24 -1.80 34.93
C LYS A 212 -24.16 -1.46 33.93
N CYS A 213 -23.21 -2.38 33.75
CA CYS A 213 -22.09 -2.23 32.85
C CYS A 213 -22.38 -2.91 31.51
N THR A 214 -22.70 -2.11 30.49
CA THR A 214 -22.98 -2.58 29.11
C THR A 214 -21.72 -2.50 28.26
N ILE A 215 -21.38 -3.60 27.58
CA ILE A 215 -20.18 -3.74 26.76
C ILE A 215 -20.24 -2.73 25.61
N CYS A 216 -19.12 -2.05 25.33
CA CYS A 216 -18.98 -1.21 24.14
C CYS A 216 -19.04 -2.06 22.85
N ASP A 217 -19.11 -1.40 21.69
CA ASP A 217 -18.75 -2.02 20.41
C ASP A 217 -17.41 -2.79 20.54
N GLU A 218 -17.31 -4.01 20.02
CA GLU A 218 -16.13 -4.88 20.16
C GLU A 218 -14.82 -4.23 19.71
N GLN A 219 -14.88 -3.27 18.79
CA GLN A 219 -13.69 -2.61 18.22
C GLN A 219 -13.28 -1.34 19.01
N CYS A 220 -14.01 -1.04 20.09
CA CYS A 220 -13.81 0.10 20.96
C CYS A 220 -13.04 -0.29 22.23
N ILE A 221 -11.90 0.36 22.49
CA ILE A 221 -11.14 0.27 23.75
C ILE A 221 -11.90 0.99 24.89
N PHE A 222 -12.61 2.09 24.57
CA PHE A 222 -13.31 2.87 25.60
C PHE A 222 -14.48 3.64 25.02
N CYS A 223 -15.69 3.48 25.58
CA CYS A 223 -16.87 4.25 25.21
C CYS A 223 -17.46 5.03 26.40
N LEU A 224 -18.07 6.18 26.11
CA LEU A 224 -18.86 7.00 27.02
C LEU A 224 -20.35 6.71 26.79
N GLY A 225 -20.94 5.85 27.63
CA GLY A 225 -22.27 5.29 27.32
C GLY A 225 -22.19 4.23 26.22
N ALA A 226 -23.33 3.64 25.82
CA ALA A 226 -23.34 2.51 24.88
C ALA A 226 -22.84 2.87 23.46
N ASP A 227 -22.99 4.12 23.03
CA ASP A 227 -22.89 4.48 21.61
C ASP A 227 -21.72 5.42 21.26
N ARG A 228 -20.93 5.86 22.26
CA ARG A 228 -19.89 6.88 22.04
C ARG A 228 -18.49 6.37 22.32
N CYS A 229 -17.87 5.72 21.36
CA CYS A 229 -16.47 5.34 21.43
C CYS A 229 -15.51 6.55 21.45
N VAL A 230 -14.49 6.43 22.28
CA VAL A 230 -13.42 7.40 22.54
C VAL A 230 -12.09 6.88 22.00
N PHE A 231 -11.78 5.61 22.24
CA PHE A 231 -10.54 4.96 21.77
C PHE A 231 -10.86 3.68 21.01
N CYS A 232 -10.22 3.48 19.86
CA CYS A 232 -10.38 2.29 19.02
C CYS A 232 -9.19 1.35 19.14
N LYS A 233 -9.42 0.05 18.96
CA LYS A 233 -8.35 -0.97 18.92
C LYS A 233 -7.37 -0.65 17.79
N GLU A 234 -6.15 -1.17 17.89
CA GLU A 234 -5.13 -1.00 16.85
C GLU A 234 -5.69 -1.42 15.47
N GLY A 235 -5.48 -0.58 14.45
CA GLY A 235 -6.04 -0.75 13.11
C GLY A 235 -7.47 -0.21 12.92
N TYR A 236 -8.12 0.30 13.97
CA TYR A 236 -9.44 0.95 13.92
C TYR A 236 -9.34 2.42 14.30
N TYR A 237 -10.23 3.22 13.74
CA TYR A 237 -10.25 4.67 13.89
C TYR A 237 -11.66 5.15 14.19
N LYS A 238 -11.75 6.27 14.90
CA LYS A 238 -13.02 6.83 15.36
C LYS A 238 -13.72 7.57 14.22
N VAL A 239 -14.89 7.09 13.82
CA VAL A 239 -15.79 7.70 12.84
C VAL A 239 -17.18 7.82 13.48
N ASP A 240 -17.73 9.02 13.58
CA ASP A 240 -19.04 9.30 14.20
C ASP A 240 -19.28 8.64 15.57
N ASN A 241 -18.23 8.65 16.41
CA ASN A 241 -18.21 8.00 17.71
C ASN A 241 -18.34 6.47 17.70
N LYS A 242 -18.11 5.80 16.58
CA LYS A 242 -17.87 4.36 16.50
C LYS A 242 -16.47 4.06 15.98
N CYS A 243 -16.01 2.83 16.15
CA CYS A 243 -14.73 2.39 15.62
C CYS A 243 -14.94 1.70 14.29
N ALA A 244 -14.34 2.25 13.24
CA ALA A 244 -14.33 1.66 11.92
C ALA A 244 -12.89 1.33 11.53
N LYS A 245 -12.70 0.18 10.88
CA LYS A 245 -11.42 -0.14 10.26
C LYS A 245 -11.27 0.77 9.04
N ILE A 246 -10.20 1.56 9.00
CA ILE A 246 -9.84 2.34 7.82
C ILE A 246 -9.00 1.42 6.94
N GLU A 247 -9.52 1.05 5.77
CA GLU A 247 -8.83 0.08 4.89
C GLU A 247 -7.75 0.76 4.05
N CYS A 248 -7.83 2.07 3.84
CA CYS A 248 -6.80 2.87 3.18
C CYS A 248 -6.85 4.34 3.60
N ASN A 249 -5.78 5.11 3.38
CA ASN A 249 -5.77 6.58 3.47
C ASN A 249 -4.44 7.10 2.89
N LYS A 250 -4.10 8.38 3.11
CA LYS A 250 -2.82 8.99 2.70
C LYS A 250 -1.58 8.24 3.22
N TYR A 251 -1.70 7.47 4.30
CA TYR A 251 -0.62 6.76 4.99
C TYR A 251 -0.73 5.23 4.88
N SER A 252 -1.88 4.69 4.42
CA SER A 252 -2.13 3.26 4.26
C SER A 252 -2.61 2.97 2.85
N LYS A 253 -1.73 2.42 2.01
CA LYS A 253 -2.03 2.05 0.62
C LYS A 253 -2.84 0.75 0.57
N CYS A 254 -3.73 0.65 -0.42
CA CYS A 254 -4.42 -0.61 -0.70
C CYS A 254 -3.44 -1.67 -1.24
N PRO A 255 -3.77 -2.97 -1.09
CA PRO A 255 -3.08 -4.07 -1.79
C PRO A 255 -2.98 -3.85 -3.31
N GLU A 256 -2.06 -4.55 -3.96
CA GLU A 256 -1.84 -4.47 -5.41
C GLU A 256 -3.16 -4.71 -6.19
N GLY A 257 -3.47 -3.82 -7.15
CA GLY A 257 -4.72 -3.87 -7.93
C GLY A 257 -5.95 -3.29 -7.23
N GLN A 258 -5.79 -2.51 -6.16
CA GLN A 258 -6.89 -1.81 -5.47
C GLN A 258 -6.62 -0.31 -5.36
N PHE A 259 -7.68 0.50 -5.33
CA PHE A 259 -7.58 1.95 -5.11
C PHE A 259 -8.45 2.42 -3.94
N CYS A 260 -8.03 3.51 -3.31
CA CYS A 260 -8.67 4.09 -2.14
C CYS A 260 -9.70 5.14 -2.55
N SER A 261 -10.96 5.02 -2.10
CA SER A 261 -12.01 6.02 -2.34
C SER A 261 -12.57 6.59 -1.04
N THR A 262 -12.76 7.91 -1.02
CA THR A 262 -13.23 8.70 0.12
C THR A 262 -14.72 9.04 -0.08
N TYR A 263 -15.64 8.15 0.29
CA TYR A 263 -17.08 8.47 0.33
C TYR A 263 -17.57 8.45 1.79
N GLN A 264 -18.22 9.54 2.22
CA GLN A 264 -18.86 9.67 3.55
C GLN A 264 -17.99 9.28 4.75
N SER A 265 -16.72 9.71 4.78
CA SER A 265 -15.83 9.59 5.96
C SER A 265 -15.31 8.18 6.26
N VAL A 266 -15.47 7.23 5.34
CA VAL A 266 -14.88 5.87 5.48
C VAL A 266 -14.06 5.55 4.25
N ASP A 267 -12.73 5.54 4.43
CA ASP A 267 -11.80 5.22 3.37
C ASP A 267 -11.72 3.67 3.20
N LYS A 268 -12.23 3.18 2.06
CA LYS A 268 -12.28 1.76 1.70
C LYS A 268 -11.47 1.44 0.45
N CYS A 269 -10.91 0.23 0.40
CA CYS A 269 -10.20 -0.28 -0.77
C CYS A 269 -11.17 -0.98 -1.72
N TYR A 270 -11.14 -0.59 -3.00
CA TYR A 270 -11.93 -1.23 -4.04
C TYR A 270 -11.00 -1.99 -4.99
N LYS A 271 -11.37 -3.23 -5.33
CA LYS A 271 -10.70 -3.99 -6.42
C LYS A 271 -10.92 -3.27 -7.74
N GLN A 272 -9.83 -3.02 -8.45
CA GLN A 272 -9.86 -2.58 -9.84
C GLN A 272 -10.51 -3.71 -10.66
N VAL A 273 -11.53 -3.37 -11.46
CA VAL A 273 -12.13 -4.29 -12.42
C VAL A 273 -11.13 -4.45 -13.56
N GLU A 274 -10.69 -5.68 -13.81
CA GLU A 274 -9.73 -6.02 -14.86
C GLU A 274 -10.29 -5.62 -16.23
N ASN A 275 -9.47 -4.98 -17.08
CA ASN A 275 -9.86 -4.44 -18.38
C ASN A 275 -10.97 -3.36 -18.33
N CYS A 276 -11.08 -2.62 -17.21
CA CYS A 276 -11.98 -1.46 -17.10
C CYS A 276 -11.28 -0.15 -17.46
N ARG A 277 -11.91 0.62 -18.36
CA ARG A 277 -11.41 1.90 -18.87
C ARG A 277 -11.88 3.10 -18.05
N LEU A 278 -13.15 3.15 -17.63
CA LEU A 278 -13.72 4.27 -16.86
C LEU A 278 -14.55 3.79 -15.66
N TYR A 279 -14.50 4.57 -14.58
CA TYR A 279 -15.25 4.34 -13.35
C TYR A 279 -16.19 5.52 -13.05
N ASN A 280 -17.33 5.25 -12.39
CA ASN A 280 -18.19 6.30 -11.84
C ASN A 280 -17.67 6.82 -10.48
N THR A 281 -18.37 7.81 -9.91
CA THR A 281 -18.07 8.37 -8.58
C THR A 281 -18.24 7.39 -7.42
N GLU A 282 -18.93 6.28 -7.65
CA GLU A 282 -19.17 5.20 -6.68
C GLU A 282 -18.12 4.07 -6.80
N GLY A 283 -17.14 4.19 -7.71
CA GLY A 283 -16.09 3.19 -7.94
C GLY A 283 -16.54 1.98 -8.76
N THR A 284 -17.70 2.05 -9.42
CA THR A 284 -18.21 1.01 -10.32
C THR A 284 -17.69 1.23 -11.74
N CYS A 285 -17.26 0.16 -12.41
CA CYS A 285 -16.83 0.23 -13.81
C CYS A 285 -18.01 0.61 -14.72
N ILE A 286 -17.86 1.67 -15.50
CA ILE A 286 -18.90 2.14 -16.44
C ILE A 286 -18.51 1.95 -17.90
N SER A 287 -17.23 1.72 -18.20
CA SER A 287 -16.80 1.30 -19.54
C SER A 287 -15.54 0.44 -19.48
N CYS A 288 -15.46 -0.54 -20.39
CA CYS A 288 -14.34 -1.46 -20.51
C CYS A 288 -13.33 -1.03 -21.58
N GLU A 289 -12.16 -1.65 -21.57
CA GLU A 289 -11.17 -1.57 -22.65
C GLU A 289 -11.71 -2.21 -23.95
N THR A 290 -11.06 -1.94 -25.07
CA THR A 290 -11.48 -2.52 -26.38
C THR A 290 -11.42 -4.04 -26.31
N LYS A 291 -12.34 -4.72 -27.02
CA LYS A 291 -12.57 -6.19 -26.96
C LYS A 291 -13.17 -6.71 -25.64
N PHE A 292 -13.66 -5.85 -24.75
CA PHE A 292 -14.38 -6.27 -23.54
C PHE A 292 -15.74 -5.55 -23.42
N ALA A 293 -16.76 -6.29 -22.97
CA ALA A 293 -18.09 -5.75 -22.64
C ALA A 293 -18.35 -5.77 -21.14
N LEU A 294 -19.00 -4.72 -20.63
CA LEU A 294 -19.41 -4.62 -19.25
C LEU A 294 -20.68 -5.45 -19.00
N ILE A 295 -20.52 -6.57 -18.30
CA ILE A 295 -21.62 -7.47 -17.97
C ILE A 295 -22.09 -7.22 -16.54
N LYS A 296 -23.42 -7.05 -16.38
CA LYS A 296 -24.11 -6.83 -15.10
C LYS A 296 -23.57 -5.64 -14.26
N GLN A 297 -22.90 -4.67 -14.89
CA GLN A 297 -22.26 -3.52 -14.23
C GLN A 297 -21.11 -3.85 -13.27
N VAL A 298 -20.57 -5.09 -13.29
CA VAL A 298 -19.53 -5.49 -12.31
C VAL A 298 -18.28 -6.08 -12.96
N LYS A 299 -18.35 -6.57 -14.20
CA LYS A 299 -17.24 -7.30 -14.82
C LYS A 299 -17.11 -7.00 -16.30
N CYS A 300 -15.88 -6.75 -16.76
CA CYS A 300 -15.53 -6.68 -18.16
C CYS A 300 -15.19 -8.10 -18.65
N GLU A 301 -16.01 -8.65 -19.54
CA GLU A 301 -15.76 -9.97 -20.15
C GLU A 301 -15.36 -9.81 -21.61
N PRO A 302 -14.47 -10.67 -22.13
CA PRO A 302 -14.01 -10.58 -23.51
C PRO A 302 -15.18 -10.75 -24.48
N CYS A 303 -15.14 -10.00 -25.58
CA CYS A 303 -16.04 -10.20 -26.71
C CYS A 303 -15.77 -11.55 -27.39
N GLU A 304 -16.78 -12.09 -28.06
CA GLU A 304 -16.65 -13.26 -28.92
C GLU A 304 -15.59 -13.07 -30.03
N GLU A 305 -15.14 -14.20 -30.57
CA GLU A 305 -14.05 -14.23 -31.54
C GLU A 305 -14.33 -13.30 -32.74
N PHE A 306 -13.31 -12.54 -33.14
CA PHE A 306 -13.36 -11.58 -34.24
C PHE A 306 -14.25 -10.34 -34.03
N CYS A 307 -14.72 -10.11 -32.81
CA CYS A 307 -15.47 -8.91 -32.44
C CYS A 307 -14.56 -7.84 -31.80
N GLU A 308 -14.60 -6.60 -32.29
CA GLU A 308 -13.86 -5.45 -31.78
C GLU A 308 -14.60 -4.72 -30.65
N HIS A 309 -15.91 -4.54 -30.82
CA HIS A 309 -16.81 -3.94 -29.83
C HIS A 309 -18.08 -4.77 -29.70
N CYS A 310 -18.50 -5.05 -28.46
CA CYS A 310 -19.68 -5.84 -28.17
C CYS A 310 -20.54 -5.20 -27.05
N HIS A 311 -21.85 -5.42 -27.12
CA HIS A 311 -22.82 -5.00 -26.09
C HIS A 311 -22.90 -6.01 -24.93
N SER A 312 -22.68 -7.28 -25.25
CA SER A 312 -22.48 -8.37 -24.31
C SER A 312 -21.41 -9.29 -24.90
N GLY A 313 -20.82 -10.21 -24.13
CA GLY A 313 -19.80 -11.14 -24.65
C GLY A 313 -20.22 -11.91 -25.92
N THR A 314 -21.53 -11.98 -26.22
CA THR A 314 -22.11 -12.71 -27.36
C THR A 314 -22.77 -11.81 -28.42
N GLN A 315 -22.91 -10.51 -28.17
CA GLN A 315 -23.59 -9.59 -29.08
C GLN A 315 -22.61 -8.54 -29.60
N CYS A 316 -22.12 -8.75 -30.80
CA CYS A 316 -21.15 -7.86 -31.43
C CYS A 316 -21.84 -6.63 -32.03
N SER A 317 -21.19 -5.46 -31.88
CA SER A 317 -21.58 -4.21 -32.54
C SER A 317 -20.62 -3.80 -33.64
N GLN A 318 -19.37 -4.25 -33.58
CA GLN A 318 -18.34 -3.95 -34.59
C GLN A 318 -17.32 -5.10 -34.66
N CYS A 319 -17.08 -5.59 -35.86
CA CYS A 319 -16.15 -6.69 -36.12
C CYS A 319 -14.72 -6.19 -36.39
N LEU A 320 -13.74 -7.07 -36.19
CA LEU A 320 -12.36 -6.84 -36.62
C LEU A 320 -12.29 -6.77 -38.16
N PRO A 321 -11.26 -6.09 -38.74
CA PRO A 321 -11.02 -6.11 -40.17
C PRO A 321 -10.97 -7.53 -40.75
N GLY A 322 -11.55 -7.71 -41.93
CA GLY A 322 -11.75 -8.99 -42.60
C GLY A 322 -13.02 -9.74 -42.19
N TYR A 323 -13.90 -9.11 -41.38
CA TYR A 323 -15.19 -9.65 -40.98
C TYR A 323 -16.31 -8.60 -41.09
N TYR A 324 -17.52 -9.03 -41.43
CA TYR A 324 -18.73 -8.20 -41.45
C TYR A 324 -19.73 -8.65 -40.38
N LEU A 325 -20.57 -7.71 -39.93
CA LEU A 325 -21.57 -7.96 -38.90
C LEU A 325 -22.85 -8.52 -39.51
N GLU A 326 -23.24 -9.75 -39.14
CA GLU A 326 -24.50 -10.36 -39.50
C GLU A 326 -25.25 -10.81 -38.24
N LYS A 327 -26.43 -10.21 -37.98
CA LYS A 327 -27.28 -10.55 -36.83
C LYS A 327 -26.51 -10.60 -35.50
N GLU A 328 -25.74 -9.54 -35.22
CA GLU A 328 -24.91 -9.40 -34.01
C GLU A 328 -23.71 -10.38 -33.91
N THR A 329 -23.40 -11.11 -34.98
CA THR A 329 -22.24 -12.02 -35.06
C THR A 329 -21.30 -11.65 -36.20
N CYS A 330 -20.00 -11.87 -36.02
CA CYS A 330 -19.00 -11.54 -37.03
C CYS A 330 -18.76 -12.71 -37.99
N LYS A 331 -18.93 -12.46 -39.29
CA LYS A 331 -18.70 -13.43 -40.36
C LYS A 331 -17.54 -13.00 -41.25
N LYS A 332 -16.76 -13.95 -41.71
CA LYS A 332 -15.55 -13.67 -42.51
C LYS A 332 -15.91 -13.10 -43.87
N CYS A 333 -15.19 -12.07 -44.30
CA CYS A 333 -15.22 -11.56 -45.67
C CYS A 333 -14.68 -12.60 -46.67
N THR A 334 -14.92 -12.35 -47.95
CA THR A 334 -14.25 -13.07 -49.04
C THR A 334 -12.74 -12.91 -48.97
N ALA A 335 -12.00 -13.89 -49.50
CA ALA A 335 -10.54 -13.88 -49.45
C ALA A 335 -9.97 -12.61 -50.10
N GLY A 336 -8.98 -11.99 -49.46
CA GLY A 336 -8.35 -10.77 -49.95
C GLY A 336 -9.10 -9.47 -49.63
N CYS A 337 -10.17 -9.52 -48.83
CA CYS A 337 -11.00 -8.38 -48.48
C CYS A 337 -10.80 -7.96 -47.00
N THR A 338 -10.49 -6.68 -46.76
CA THR A 338 -10.29 -6.09 -45.42
C THR A 338 -11.56 -5.46 -44.84
N ASN A 339 -12.47 -4.93 -45.65
CA ASN A 339 -13.80 -4.50 -45.23
C ASN A 339 -14.85 -4.99 -46.23
N CYS A 340 -15.95 -5.55 -45.74
CA CYS A 340 -17.04 -6.04 -46.58
C CYS A 340 -18.42 -5.72 -45.96
N LEU A 341 -19.44 -5.59 -46.80
CA LEU A 341 -20.84 -5.39 -46.39
C LEU A 341 -21.53 -6.73 -46.12
N ASN A 342 -21.17 -7.75 -46.89
CA ASN A 342 -21.64 -9.13 -46.76
C ASN A 342 -20.62 -10.09 -47.39
N SER A 343 -20.94 -11.39 -47.45
CA SER A 343 -20.04 -12.41 -48.00
C SER A 343 -19.76 -12.28 -49.51
N GLY A 344 -20.44 -11.40 -50.23
CA GLY A 344 -20.26 -11.19 -51.68
C GLY A 344 -19.82 -9.77 -52.04
N GLU A 345 -19.88 -8.81 -51.11
CA GLU A 345 -19.63 -7.40 -51.37
C GLU A 345 -18.45 -6.88 -50.55
N CYS A 346 -17.28 -6.80 -51.18
CA CYS A 346 -16.10 -6.18 -50.61
C CYS A 346 -16.09 -4.68 -50.86
N THR A 347 -15.66 -3.89 -49.87
CA THR A 347 -15.51 -2.43 -49.98
C THR A 347 -14.06 -1.97 -49.85
N GLU A 348 -13.19 -2.80 -49.29
CA GLU A 348 -11.76 -2.53 -49.18
C GLU A 348 -10.96 -3.84 -49.27
N CYS A 349 -9.90 -3.84 -50.06
CA CYS A 349 -9.07 -5.03 -50.28
C CYS A 349 -7.82 -5.03 -49.39
N GLU A 350 -7.24 -6.20 -49.22
CA GLU A 350 -5.88 -6.37 -48.69
C GLU A 350 -4.87 -5.69 -49.63
N ALA A 351 -3.69 -5.37 -49.10
CA ALA A 351 -2.62 -4.77 -49.89
C ALA A 351 -2.32 -5.64 -51.12
N ASP A 352 -2.10 -5.00 -52.27
CA ASP A 352 -1.80 -5.61 -53.58
C ASP A 352 -2.99 -6.22 -54.35
N LEU A 353 -4.22 -6.11 -53.83
CA LEU A 353 -5.45 -6.50 -54.54
C LEU A 353 -6.29 -5.29 -54.94
N HIS A 354 -6.98 -5.38 -56.08
CA HIS A 354 -7.87 -4.33 -56.58
C HIS A 354 -9.33 -4.74 -56.47
N LEU A 355 -10.18 -3.79 -56.05
CA LEU A 355 -11.62 -3.98 -55.99
C LEU A 355 -12.22 -3.89 -57.40
N ILE A 356 -12.77 -5.00 -57.90
CA ILE A 356 -13.40 -5.14 -59.21
C ILE A 356 -14.72 -5.87 -59.01
N ASP A 357 -15.84 -5.23 -59.38
CA ASP A 357 -17.20 -5.77 -59.23
C ASP A 357 -17.44 -6.38 -57.84
N ASP A 358 -17.19 -5.58 -56.80
CA ASP A 358 -17.34 -5.94 -55.38
C ASP A 358 -16.48 -7.12 -54.90
N THR A 359 -15.47 -7.54 -55.69
CA THR A 359 -14.51 -8.60 -55.34
C THR A 359 -13.06 -8.14 -55.45
N CYS A 360 -12.19 -8.68 -54.59
CA CYS A 360 -10.76 -8.37 -54.63
C CYS A 360 -10.03 -9.35 -55.55
N GLN A 361 -9.37 -8.81 -56.58
CA GLN A 361 -8.68 -9.61 -57.59
C GLN A 361 -7.28 -9.06 -57.85
N GLU A 362 -6.36 -9.96 -58.23
CA GLU A 362 -5.06 -9.57 -58.78
C GLU A 362 -5.26 -9.03 -60.20
N LEU A 363 -4.62 -7.89 -60.50
CA LEU A 363 -4.70 -7.29 -61.83
C LEU A 363 -3.88 -8.12 -62.82
N THR A 364 -4.47 -9.14 -63.43
CA THR A 364 -3.81 -9.89 -64.51
C THR A 364 -3.76 -9.01 -65.77
N LEU A 365 -2.66 -8.29 -65.95
CA LEU A 365 -2.32 -7.68 -67.24
C LEU A 365 -2.26 -8.81 -68.28
N MET A 366 -3.20 -8.83 -69.23
CA MET A 366 -3.16 -9.72 -70.40
C MET A 366 -1.75 -9.70 -70.98
N SER A 367 -1.18 -10.89 -71.19
CA SER A 367 0.24 -11.08 -71.45
C SER A 367 0.78 -10.12 -72.50
N THR A 368 1.69 -9.25 -72.06
CA THR A 368 2.45 -8.28 -72.85
C THR A 368 3.28 -8.92 -73.98
N GLY A 369 3.32 -10.25 -74.07
CA GLY A 369 3.98 -10.99 -75.15
C GLY A 369 3.38 -10.73 -76.54
N SER A 370 2.07 -10.53 -76.67
CA SER A 370 1.45 -10.30 -77.99
C SER A 370 1.65 -8.88 -78.50
N ILE A 371 1.67 -7.88 -77.60
CA ILE A 371 1.81 -6.46 -77.96
C ILE A 371 3.28 -6.14 -78.27
N ILE A 372 4.23 -6.68 -77.50
CA ILE A 372 5.67 -6.50 -77.77
C ILE A 372 6.05 -7.15 -79.11
N GLY A 373 5.50 -8.31 -79.44
CA GLY A 373 5.74 -8.96 -80.74
C GLY A 373 5.29 -8.11 -81.94
N ILE A 374 4.11 -7.49 -81.86
CA ILE A 374 3.59 -6.61 -82.92
C ILE A 374 4.42 -5.32 -83.02
N VAL A 375 4.76 -4.71 -81.89
CA VAL A 375 5.55 -3.47 -81.87
C VAL A 375 6.97 -3.71 -82.41
N VAL A 376 7.62 -4.83 -82.04
CA VAL A 376 8.94 -5.20 -82.56
C VAL A 376 8.87 -5.51 -84.07
N ALA A 377 7.83 -6.21 -84.54
CA ALA A 377 7.66 -6.49 -85.96
C ALA A 377 7.47 -5.20 -86.79
N VAL A 378 6.70 -4.24 -86.28
CA VAL A 378 6.49 -2.93 -86.93
C VAL A 378 7.76 -2.08 -86.90
N ILE A 379 8.53 -2.10 -85.80
CA ILE A 379 9.82 -1.41 -85.72
C ILE A 379 10.85 -2.03 -86.69
N ILE A 380 10.91 -3.36 -86.80
CA ILE A 380 11.81 -4.02 -87.76
C ILE A 380 11.41 -3.67 -89.20
N LEU A 381 10.11 -3.72 -89.53
CA LEU A 381 9.61 -3.33 -90.85
C LEU A 381 9.94 -1.88 -91.20
N THR A 382 9.75 -0.94 -90.26
CA THR A 382 10.08 0.47 -90.48
C THR A 382 11.58 0.70 -90.64
N ILE A 383 12.43 0.02 -89.85
CA ILE A 383 13.89 0.08 -90.01
C ILE A 383 14.31 -0.47 -91.37
N CYS A 384 13.75 -1.59 -91.84
CA CYS A 384 14.04 -2.15 -93.16
C CYS A 384 13.65 -1.19 -94.30
N VAL A 385 12.52 -0.50 -94.18
CA VAL A 385 12.08 0.52 -95.17
C VAL A 385 13.02 1.72 -95.16
N VAL A 386 13.41 2.23 -93.98
CA VAL A 386 14.34 3.36 -93.86
C VAL A 386 15.75 2.99 -94.36
N ALA A 387 16.23 1.77 -94.07
CA ALA A 387 17.48 1.25 -94.61
C ALA A 387 17.44 1.15 -96.15
N GLY A 388 16.32 0.67 -96.71
CA GLY A 388 16.11 0.63 -98.16
C GLY A 388 16.13 2.03 -98.80
N LEU A 389 15.44 2.99 -98.18
CA LEU A 389 15.39 4.39 -98.65
C LEU A 389 16.75 5.10 -98.51
N THR A 390 17.49 4.87 -97.43
CA THR A 390 18.82 5.48 -97.22
C THR A 390 19.85 4.92 -98.21
N ILE A 391 19.85 3.60 -98.48
CA ILE A 391 20.70 3.01 -99.53
C ILE A 391 20.34 3.57 -100.92
N PHE A 392 19.05 3.76 -101.20
CA PHE A 392 18.57 4.39 -102.44
C PHE A 392 19.06 5.85 -102.59
N ILE A 393 19.02 6.63 -101.50
CA ILE A 393 19.50 8.03 -101.48
C ILE A 393 21.03 8.11 -101.59
N ILE A 394 21.78 7.20 -100.94
CA ILE A 394 23.25 7.15 -101.02
C ILE A 394 23.71 6.77 -102.44
N LYS A 395 23.01 5.86 -103.13
CA LYS A 395 23.24 5.59 -104.56
C LYS A 395 22.96 6.80 -105.46
N ARG A 396 22.00 7.66 -105.09
CA ARG A 396 21.70 8.91 -105.83
C ARG A 396 22.69 10.06 -105.58
N LYS A 397 23.28 10.17 -104.39
CA LYS A 397 24.17 11.29 -104.01
C LYS A 397 25.64 11.17 -104.45
N LYS A 398 26.09 10.03 -105.00
CA LYS A 398 27.47 9.86 -105.53
C LYS A 398 27.75 10.64 -106.83
N LYS A 399 26.81 11.47 -107.32
CA LYS A 399 26.87 12.15 -108.63
C LYS A 399 26.89 13.68 -108.59
N SER A 400 27.04 14.33 -107.43
CA SER A 400 26.87 15.79 -107.36
C SER A 400 27.69 16.44 -106.24
N VAL A 401 28.57 17.40 -106.63
CA VAL A 401 29.09 18.53 -105.81
C VAL A 401 30.20 18.12 -104.81
N VAL A 402 31.51 18.40 -104.94
CA VAL A 402 32.36 19.46 -105.54
C VAL A 402 31.97 20.89 -105.12
N VAL A 403 32.87 21.53 -104.36
CA VAL A 403 33.08 22.99 -104.14
C VAL A 403 32.72 23.58 -102.75
N ALA A 404 33.79 24.18 -102.14
CA ALA A 404 33.90 25.29 -101.16
C ALA A 404 33.50 25.03 -99.68
N LYS A 405 34.35 25.16 -98.62
CA LYS A 405 35.22 26.27 -98.08
C LYS A 405 34.41 27.56 -97.83
N SER A 406 34.47 28.31 -96.71
CA SER A 406 35.45 28.50 -95.62
C SER A 406 34.88 29.51 -94.59
N ASP A 407 35.23 29.37 -93.28
CA ASP A 407 35.74 30.40 -92.33
C ASP A 407 34.92 31.70 -92.03
N LEU A 408 34.97 32.45 -90.90
CA LEU A 408 35.80 32.53 -89.67
C LEU A 408 35.19 33.63 -88.72
N VAL A 409 35.78 33.77 -87.52
CA VAL A 409 35.93 34.97 -86.63
C VAL A 409 34.89 35.13 -85.48
N ASN A 410 35.16 35.29 -84.16
CA ASN A 410 36.27 35.60 -83.21
C ASN A 410 35.94 36.87 -82.38
N SER A 411 36.55 36.97 -81.17
CA SER A 411 36.72 38.15 -80.29
C SER A 411 35.59 38.44 -79.28
N ASN A 412 35.78 38.97 -78.06
CA ASN A 412 36.88 39.08 -77.08
C ASN A 412 36.32 39.74 -75.79
N THR A 413 36.86 39.41 -74.59
CA THR A 413 37.15 40.24 -73.35
C THR A 413 36.21 41.39 -72.90
N ARG A 414 35.94 41.73 -71.62
CA ARG A 414 36.75 41.92 -70.38
C ARG A 414 35.78 42.36 -69.24
N SER A 415 35.88 41.99 -67.96
CA SER A 415 36.54 42.72 -66.84
C SER A 415 35.94 42.20 -65.51
N GLN A 416 36.72 41.56 -64.62
CA GLN A 416 37.34 42.06 -63.37
C GLN A 416 36.35 42.54 -62.28
N ILE A 417 36.31 41.85 -61.13
CA ILE A 417 36.64 42.35 -59.75
C ILE A 417 36.42 41.23 -58.72
N ASN A 418 37.48 40.94 -57.93
CA ASN A 418 37.60 40.47 -56.53
C ASN A 418 36.47 39.63 -55.88
N ARG A 419 36.71 38.56 -55.11
CA ARG A 419 37.72 38.31 -54.07
C ARG A 419 37.66 36.80 -53.72
N SER A 420 38.81 36.17 -53.51
CA SER A 420 39.02 34.88 -52.81
C SER A 420 38.49 34.94 -51.36
N MET A 421 38.13 33.89 -50.63
CA MET A 421 38.61 32.51 -50.56
C MET A 421 37.54 31.67 -49.80
N SER A 422 37.06 30.58 -50.42
CA SER A 422 36.87 29.19 -49.93
C SER A 422 36.86 28.90 -48.39
N TRP A 423 36.07 27.98 -47.82
CA TRP A 423 35.80 26.57 -48.17
C TRP A 423 34.49 26.03 -47.56
N ASN A 424 33.90 25.10 -48.30
CA ASN A 424 32.91 24.04 -48.00
C ASN A 424 32.59 23.69 -46.53
N ASN A 425 31.29 23.53 -46.22
CA ASN A 425 30.72 22.17 -46.18
C ASN A 425 29.19 22.16 -46.28
N SER A 426 28.71 21.20 -47.06
CA SER A 426 27.32 20.86 -47.39
C SER A 426 26.57 20.31 -46.17
N LYS A 427 25.48 21.00 -45.84
CA LYS A 427 24.28 20.47 -45.16
C LYS A 427 23.19 20.32 -46.23
N ILE A 428 22.01 19.92 -45.77
CA ILE A 428 20.69 20.08 -46.40
C ILE A 428 20.19 18.71 -46.89
N GLN A 429 19.03 18.21 -46.47
CA GLN A 429 17.84 18.90 -45.97
C GLN A 429 17.11 18.05 -44.94
#